data_AF-A0A7W0YT88-F1
#
_entry.id   AF-A0A7W0YT88-F1
#
_cell.length_a   1.000
_cell.length_b   1.000
_cell.length_c   1.000
_cell.angle_alpha   90.00
_cell.angle_beta   90.00
_cell.angle_gamma   90.00
#
_symmetry.space_group_name_H-M   'P 1'
#
loop_
_entity.id
_entity.type
_entity.pdbx_description
1 polymer ?
#
loop_
_entity_poly.entity_id
_entity_poly.type
_entity_poly.pdbx_seq_one_letter_code
_entity_poly.pdbx_strand_id
1 'polypeptide(L)'
;QSVTRLVSSSSSPRPDRVGHRSGRHVHSFSFSPDGNVIAYTRGNGRSGPAYRSDVFAVRLSDGVLTRLTYDGHSASPHWGPEWIVYERFRWGGGIGTFGRLWLMRPDGSGKR
;
A
#
# COMPACT_ATOMS: atom_id res chain seq x y z
N GLN A 1 27.37 6.76 -60.82
CA GLN A 1 26.93 5.45 -60.32
C GLN A 1 25.78 5.71 -59.37
N SER A 2 24.58 5.24 -59.71
CA SER A 2 23.35 5.40 -58.91
C SER A 2 23.03 4.07 -58.27
N VAL A 3 22.83 4.01 -56.94
CA VAL A 3 22.00 2.96 -56.31
C VAL A 3 21.22 3.54 -55.12
N THR A 4 19.95 3.15 -55.15
CA THR A 4 18.75 3.43 -54.37
C THR A 4 18.78 3.18 -52.85
N ARG A 5 17.92 3.96 -52.15
CA ARG A 5 17.46 3.93 -50.74
C ARG A 5 17.32 2.55 -50.08
N LEU A 6 17.41 2.55 -48.75
CA LEU A 6 16.35 2.08 -47.82
C LEU A 6 16.55 2.76 -46.45
N VAL A 7 15.65 3.67 -46.06
CA VAL A 7 15.51 4.09 -44.66
C VAL A 7 14.19 3.49 -44.18
N SER A 8 14.28 2.39 -43.43
CA SER A 8 13.13 1.84 -42.72
C SER A 8 12.91 2.68 -41.46
N SER A 9 11.95 3.59 -41.50
CA SER A 9 11.38 4.16 -40.29
C SER A 9 10.44 3.14 -39.66
N SER A 10 10.94 2.33 -38.72
CA SER A 10 10.04 1.66 -37.78
C SER A 10 9.72 2.65 -36.66
N SER A 11 8.54 3.24 -36.72
CA SER A 11 7.96 3.89 -35.55
C SER A 11 7.72 2.80 -34.50
N SER A 12 8.60 2.73 -33.50
CA SER A 12 8.32 1.93 -32.30
C SER A 12 7.03 2.46 -31.68
N PRO A 13 6.00 1.63 -31.48
CA PRO A 13 4.84 2.06 -30.71
C PRO A 13 5.33 2.49 -29.33
N ARG A 14 4.91 3.68 -28.88
CA ARG A 14 5.08 4.09 -27.48
C ARG A 14 4.49 2.96 -26.64
N PRO A 15 5.20 2.43 -25.63
CA PRO A 15 4.61 1.42 -24.78
C PRO A 15 3.39 2.07 -24.14
N ASP A 16 2.20 1.62 -24.54
CA ASP A 16 0.99 1.91 -23.80
C ASP A 16 1.30 1.62 -22.34
N ARG A 17 1.10 2.63 -21.50
CA ARG A 17 1.38 2.55 -20.07
C ARG A 17 0.37 1.55 -19.51
N VAL A 18 0.69 0.26 -19.64
CA VAL A 18 0.02 -0.83 -18.96
C VAL A 18 0.20 -0.46 -17.50
N GLY A 19 -0.86 0.09 -16.91
CA GLY A 19 -0.92 0.26 -15.47
C GLY A 19 -0.77 -1.14 -14.93
N HIS A 20 0.44 -1.48 -14.46
CA HIS A 20 0.70 -2.77 -13.85
C HIS A 20 -0.26 -2.87 -12.67
N ARG A 21 -1.36 -3.60 -12.87
CA ARG A 21 -2.21 -4.11 -11.80
C ARG A 21 -1.41 -5.25 -11.17
N SER A 22 -0.33 -4.87 -10.50
CA SER A 22 0.25 -5.73 -9.49
C SER A 22 -0.88 -5.93 -8.46
N GLY A 23 -1.23 -7.17 -8.12
CA GLY A 23 -2.43 -7.47 -7.33
C GLY A 23 -2.52 -6.69 -6.01
N ARG A 24 -3.60 -6.81 -5.24
CA ARG A 24 -3.58 -6.24 -3.88
C ARG A 24 -2.49 -6.94 -3.08
N HIS A 25 -1.43 -6.22 -2.70
CA HIS A 25 -0.36 -6.77 -1.87
C HIS A 25 -0.64 -6.55 -0.40
N VAL A 26 -0.17 -7.49 0.42
CA VAL A 26 -0.03 -7.34 1.86
C VAL A 26 1.45 -7.16 2.17
N HIS A 27 1.79 -6.18 3.00
CA HIS A 27 3.16 -5.98 3.50
C HIS A 27 3.09 -5.53 4.95
N SER A 28 4.00 -6.04 5.78
CA SER A 28 4.03 -5.82 7.24
C SER A 28 2.77 -6.31 7.98
N PHE A 29 2.97 -7.05 9.05
CA PHE A 29 1.88 -7.55 9.89
C PHE A 29 2.33 -7.62 11.35
N SER A 30 1.36 -7.67 12.26
CA SER A 30 1.59 -7.79 13.70
C SER A 30 0.40 -8.50 14.34
N PHE A 31 0.68 -9.46 15.22
CA PHE A 31 -0.34 -10.14 16.02
C PHE A 31 -0.78 -9.26 17.17
N SER A 32 -2.06 -9.33 17.53
CA SER A 32 -2.54 -8.85 18.82
C SER A 32 -1.83 -9.60 19.96
N PRO A 33 -1.70 -9.01 21.15
CA PRO A 33 -1.03 -9.63 22.29
C PRO A 33 -1.61 -10.99 22.69
N ASP A 34 -2.90 -11.19 22.49
CA ASP A 34 -3.62 -12.45 22.75
C ASP A 34 -3.54 -13.44 21.57
N GLY A 35 -2.93 -13.06 20.45
CA GLY A 35 -2.73 -13.90 19.27
C GLY A 35 -3.98 -14.13 18.40
N ASN A 36 -5.14 -13.56 18.73
CA ASN A 36 -6.41 -13.86 18.04
C ASN A 36 -6.66 -13.00 16.78
N VAL A 37 -5.88 -11.94 16.61
CA VAL A 37 -6.05 -10.96 15.53
C VAL A 37 -4.70 -10.67 14.89
N ILE A 38 -4.67 -10.51 13.57
CA ILE A 38 -3.52 -9.97 12.84
C ILE A 38 -3.90 -8.61 12.28
N ALA A 39 -3.17 -7.55 12.64
CA ALA A 39 -3.18 -6.32 11.86
C ALA A 39 -2.15 -6.40 10.73
N TYR A 40 -2.49 -5.89 9.56
CA TYR A 40 -1.62 -5.92 8.39
C TYR A 40 -1.90 -4.74 7.45
N THR A 41 -0.90 -4.38 6.64
CA THR A 41 -1.12 -3.37 5.60
C THR A 41 -1.66 -4.00 4.34
N ARG A 42 -2.69 -3.39 3.74
CA ARG A 42 -3.23 -3.79 2.44
C ARG A 42 -3.10 -2.66 1.44
N GLY A 43 -2.34 -2.90 0.36
CA GLY A 43 -2.23 -2.00 -0.77
C GLY A 43 -3.43 -2.06 -1.72
N ASN A 44 -3.62 -1.01 -2.51
CA ASN A 44 -4.69 -0.92 -3.51
C ASN A 44 -4.39 -1.61 -4.85
N GLY A 45 -3.23 -2.28 -4.98
CA GLY A 45 -2.79 -2.94 -6.21
C GLY A 45 -2.38 -1.96 -7.33
N ARG A 46 -1.97 -0.75 -6.97
CA ARG A 46 -1.37 0.23 -7.88
C ARG A 46 0.07 0.48 -7.46
N SER A 47 0.87 1.05 -8.36
CA SER A 47 2.27 1.41 -8.08
C SER A 47 2.51 2.91 -8.26
N GLY A 48 3.65 3.39 -7.75
CA GLY A 48 4.08 4.77 -7.91
C GLY A 48 3.11 5.77 -7.27
N PRO A 49 2.89 6.96 -7.88
CA PRO A 49 2.05 8.01 -7.29
C PRO A 49 0.59 7.62 -7.03
N ALA A 50 0.10 6.55 -7.66
CA ALA A 50 -1.26 6.03 -7.49
C ALA A 50 -1.39 4.97 -6.38
N TYR A 51 -0.27 4.53 -5.80
CA TYR A 51 -0.27 3.58 -4.70
C TYR A 51 -0.95 4.16 -3.46
N ARG A 52 -1.83 3.37 -2.85
CA ARG A 52 -2.51 3.70 -1.60
C ARG A 52 -2.53 2.44 -0.74
N SER A 53 -2.48 2.62 0.57
CA SER A 53 -2.62 1.52 1.52
C SER A 53 -3.32 1.94 2.80
N ASP A 54 -3.92 0.96 3.45
CA ASP A 54 -4.56 1.12 4.75
C ASP A 54 -4.22 -0.07 5.65
N VAL A 55 -4.43 0.12 6.95
CA VAL A 55 -4.30 -0.93 7.95
C VAL A 55 -5.63 -1.66 8.08
N PHE A 56 -5.56 -2.98 8.02
CA PHE A 56 -6.66 -3.91 8.24
C PHE A 56 -6.36 -4.81 9.43
N ALA A 57 -7.40 -5.39 10.01
CA ALA A 57 -7.32 -6.47 10.98
C ALA A 57 -8.12 -7.67 10.49
N VAL A 58 -7.61 -8.88 10.75
CA VAL A 58 -8.31 -10.14 10.52
C VAL A 58 -8.38 -10.92 11.83
N ARG A 59 -9.59 -11.37 12.20
CA ARG A 59 -9.76 -12.31 13.30
C ARG A 59 -9.48 -13.73 12.80
N LEU A 60 -8.64 -14.47 13.52
CA LEU A 60 -8.16 -15.77 13.04
C LEU A 60 -9.19 -16.89 13.14
N SER A 61 -10.12 -16.80 14.10
CA SER A 61 -11.13 -17.83 14.33
C SER A 61 -12.14 -17.98 13.20
N ASP A 62 -12.50 -16.87 12.56
CA ASP A 62 -13.60 -16.80 11.58
C ASP A 62 -13.24 -16.04 10.29
N GLY A 63 -12.03 -15.47 10.20
CA GLY A 63 -11.58 -14.71 9.05
C GLY A 63 -12.24 -13.34 8.89
N VAL A 64 -12.99 -12.85 9.88
CA VAL A 64 -13.67 -11.54 9.79
C VAL A 64 -12.64 -10.43 9.61
N LEU A 65 -12.82 -9.66 8.54
CA LEU A 65 -11.95 -8.56 8.14
C LEU A 65 -12.53 -7.21 8.56
N THR A 66 -11.72 -6.39 9.22
CA THR A 66 -12.05 -5.00 9.58
C THR A 66 -11.01 -4.06 9.00
N ARG A 67 -11.45 -2.98 8.34
CA ARG A 67 -10.56 -1.90 7.90
C ARG A 67 -10.44 -0.88 9.02
N LEU A 68 -9.22 -0.61 9.49
CA LEU A 68 -8.97 0.27 10.64
C LEU A 68 -8.66 1.71 10.23
N THR A 69 -8.05 1.90 9.05
CA THR A 69 -7.77 3.22 8.47
C THR A 69 -8.40 3.39 7.10
N TYR A 70 -8.69 4.63 6.70
CA TYR A 70 -9.46 4.95 5.49
C TYR A 70 -8.82 6.08 4.66
N ASP A 71 -7.58 6.43 4.97
CA ASP A 71 -6.91 7.58 4.34
C ASP A 71 -6.07 7.20 3.13
N GLY A 72 -5.89 5.90 2.85
CA GLY A 72 -5.03 5.42 1.78
C GLY A 72 -3.56 5.73 1.99
N HIS A 73 -3.19 6.12 3.22
CA HIS A 73 -1.89 6.63 3.59
C HIS A 73 -1.29 6.00 4.85
N SER A 74 -1.71 4.79 5.17
CA SER A 74 -1.31 4.09 6.40
C SER A 74 -0.63 2.75 6.10
N ALA A 75 0.41 2.42 6.87
CA ALA A 75 1.16 1.15 6.74
C ALA A 75 1.86 0.74 8.05
N SER A 76 2.53 -0.42 8.01
CA SER A 76 3.46 -0.90 9.02
C SER A 76 2.87 -0.95 10.44
N PRO A 77 1.72 -1.63 10.65
CA PRO A 77 1.11 -1.68 11.98
C PRO A 77 1.93 -2.52 12.95
N HIS A 78 2.00 -2.08 14.19
CA HIS A 78 2.53 -2.82 15.33
C HIS A 78 1.54 -2.77 16.48
N TRP A 79 1.02 -3.93 16.87
CA TRP A 79 0.16 -4.07 18.03
C TRP A 79 0.96 -3.95 19.33
N GLY A 80 0.47 -3.09 20.21
CA GLY A 80 0.73 -3.14 21.64
C GLY A 80 -0.52 -3.63 22.40
N PRO A 81 -0.47 -3.64 23.73
CA PRO A 81 -1.60 -4.07 24.56
C PRO A 81 -2.85 -3.19 24.40
N GLU A 82 -2.67 -1.89 24.28
CA GLU A 82 -3.76 -0.89 24.31
C GLU A 82 -3.95 -0.12 23.00
N TRP A 83 -2.93 -0.17 22.15
CA TRP A 83 -2.79 0.69 20.97
C TRP A 83 -2.14 -0.08 19.84
N ILE A 84 -2.49 0.31 18.63
CA ILE A 84 -1.74 -0.03 17.43
C ILE A 84 -0.95 1.22 17.04
N VAL A 85 0.38 1.09 16.98
CA VAL A 85 1.24 2.08 16.33
C VAL A 85 1.27 1.77 14.84
N TYR A 86 1.20 2.78 13.99
CA TYR A 86 1.32 2.61 12.55
C TYR A 86 1.98 3.83 11.92
N GLU A 87 2.52 3.64 10.72
CA GLU A 87 3.06 4.73 9.93
C GLU A 87 1.94 5.39 9.14
N ARG A 88 1.87 6.72 9.20
CA ARG A 88 1.03 7.53 8.33
C ARG A 88 1.90 8.45 7.49
N PHE A 89 1.89 8.24 6.19
CA PHE A 89 2.69 9.02 5.24
C PHE A 89 1.86 10.11 4.57
N ARG A 90 2.55 11.10 3.99
CA ARG A 90 1.93 12.06 3.08
C ARG A 90 2.57 11.88 1.72
N TRP A 91 1.84 11.34 0.74
CA TRP A 91 2.33 11.23 -0.63
C TRP A 91 2.48 12.62 -1.25
N GLY A 92 3.72 13.11 -1.33
CA GLY A 92 4.08 14.35 -2.00
C GLY A 92 4.92 14.09 -3.24
N GLY A 93 4.29 14.03 -4.41
CA GLY A 93 4.89 14.43 -5.69
C GLY A 93 6.18 13.76 -6.19
N GLY A 94 6.69 12.69 -5.58
CA GLY A 94 7.80 11.89 -6.14
C GLY A 94 9.10 11.84 -5.34
N ILE A 95 9.19 12.50 -4.17
CA ILE A 95 10.39 12.40 -3.31
C ILE A 95 9.97 12.15 -1.86
N GLY A 96 10.41 10.99 -1.34
CA GLY A 96 10.47 10.60 0.07
C GLY A 96 9.36 11.12 0.98
N THR A 97 8.31 10.33 1.17
CA THR A 97 7.33 10.58 2.22
C THR A 97 7.97 10.41 3.60
N PHE A 98 7.99 11.45 4.42
CA PHE A 98 8.23 11.27 5.85
C PHE A 98 6.98 10.66 6.49
N GLY A 99 7.05 9.37 6.83
CA GLY A 99 6.06 8.73 7.68
C GLY A 99 6.11 9.36 9.07
N ARG A 100 4.94 9.68 9.64
CA ARG A 100 4.83 9.94 11.08
C ARG A 100 4.31 8.69 11.75
N LEU A 101 4.72 8.45 12.99
CA LEU A 101 4.07 7.46 13.83
C LEU A 101 2.75 8.01 14.32
N TRP A 102 1.72 7.18 14.21
CA TRP A 102 0.38 7.43 14.69
C TRP A 102 -0.06 6.29 15.58
N LEU A 103 -0.97 6.59 16.48
CA LEU A 103 -1.65 5.62 17.33
C LEU A 103 -3.10 5.48 16.90
N MET A 104 -3.68 4.30 17.11
CA MET A 104 -5.12 4.07 17.11
C MET A 104 -5.47 2.98 18.10
N ARG A 105 -6.71 2.97 18.58
CA ARG A 105 -7.25 1.86 19.36
C ARG A 105 -7.40 0.60 18.49
N PRO A 106 -7.47 -0.61 19.07
CA PRO A 106 -7.65 -1.86 18.33
C PRO A 106 -8.84 -1.91 17.37
N ASP A 107 -9.92 -1.19 17.69
CA ASP A 107 -11.11 -1.04 16.84
C ASP A 107 -10.94 0.01 15.71
N GLY A 108 -9.78 0.66 15.65
CA GLY A 108 -9.45 1.73 14.71
C GLY A 108 -9.87 3.12 15.18
N SER A 109 -10.50 3.28 16.35
CA SER A 109 -10.88 4.60 16.88
C SER A 109 -9.67 5.35 17.48
N GLY A 110 -9.88 6.61 17.90
CA GLY A 110 -8.90 7.36 18.71
C GLY A 110 -7.57 7.68 18.02
N LYS A 111 -7.58 7.91 16.69
CA LYS A 111 -6.37 8.16 15.89
C LYS A 111 -5.67 9.46 16.32
N ARG A 112 -4.37 9.42 16.64
CA ARG A 112 -3.56 10.60 17.01
C ARG A 112 -2.08 10.45 16.66
#